data_AF-A0AAV8XKL6-F1
#
_entry.id   AF-A0AAV8XKL6-F1
#
_cell.length_a   1.000
_cell.length_b   1.000
_cell.length_c   1.000
_cell.angle_alpha   90.00
_cell.angle_beta   90.00
_cell.angle_gamma   90.00
#
_symmetry.space_group_name_H-M   'P 1'
#
loop_
_entity.id
_entity.type
_entity.pdbx_description
1 polymer ?
#
loop_
_entity_poly.entity_id
_entity_poly.type
_entity_poly.pdbx_seq_one_letter_code
_entity_poly.pdbx_strand_id
1 'polypeptide(L)'
;MKKTSFVDLEVKIPPYFSLTHNCTCNRRHKPACDCKTLNYMCSKMIVVEIPYKNSELIDAVRSMIKISTEEREFKFWNKLLDYPRGLHILRNRLKNSYISFDLPYVAVLTPTVKYRVHIAKGDVSFPKTVVFNNITSSGVFKLPIHWNSSTFPKEAFLTLTASNLNEIRRYRLIFEPPQEYIDLKY
;
A
#
# COMPACT_ATOMS: atom_id res chain seq x y z
N MET A 1 -2.43 1.36 26.08
CA MET A 1 -3.00 1.19 24.72
C MET A 1 -1.95 1.56 23.69
N LYS A 2 -1.54 0.65 22.80
CA LYS A 2 -0.65 1.01 21.67
C LYS A 2 -1.43 1.93 20.74
N LYS A 3 -0.98 3.19 20.58
CA LYS A 3 -1.51 4.08 19.52
C LYS A 3 -1.28 3.37 18.19
N THR A 4 -2.37 3.04 17.50
CA THR A 4 -2.27 2.49 16.13
C THR A 4 -1.99 3.68 15.22
N SER A 5 -0.74 3.85 14.78
CA SER A 5 -0.37 4.93 13.86
C SER A 5 -0.80 4.55 12.43
N PHE A 6 -1.35 5.54 11.73
CA PHE A 6 -1.59 5.49 10.30
C PHE A 6 -0.57 6.40 9.62
N VAL A 7 -0.06 5.98 8.47
CA VAL A 7 0.75 6.83 7.60
C VAL A 7 -0.19 7.56 6.65
N ASP A 8 -0.06 8.86 6.55
CA ASP A 8 -0.88 9.66 5.63
C ASP A 8 -0.41 9.44 4.20
N LEU A 9 -1.37 9.17 3.30
CA LEU A 9 -1.16 9.14 1.86
C LEU A 9 -2.11 10.14 1.21
N GLU A 10 -1.52 11.16 0.59
CA GLU A 10 -2.25 12.07 -0.27
C GLU A 10 -2.66 11.35 -1.56
N VAL A 11 -3.95 11.42 -1.87
CA VAL A 11 -4.52 10.77 -3.04
C VAL A 11 -4.83 11.82 -4.09
N LYS A 12 -4.04 11.79 -5.17
CA LYS A 12 -4.24 12.66 -6.33
C LYS A 12 -5.46 12.20 -7.11
N ILE A 13 -6.44 13.09 -7.22
CA ILE A 13 -7.64 12.84 -8.02
C ILE A 13 -7.33 13.13 -9.48
N PRO A 14 -7.63 12.21 -10.41
CA PRO A 14 -7.38 12.46 -11.82
C PRO A 14 -8.30 13.56 -12.36
N PRO A 15 -7.86 14.32 -13.38
CA PRO A 15 -8.63 15.46 -13.91
C PRO A 15 -9.95 15.05 -14.58
N TYR A 16 -10.07 13.79 -15.01
CA TYR A 16 -11.31 13.23 -15.56
C TYR A 16 -12.27 12.72 -14.48
N PHE A 17 -11.93 12.85 -13.19
CA PHE A 17 -12.79 12.38 -12.11
C PHE A 17 -14.03 13.24 -12.01
N SER A 18 -15.20 12.60 -12.00
CA SER A 18 -16.46 13.32 -11.86
C SER A 18 -17.49 12.54 -11.06
N LEU A 19 -18.10 13.22 -10.09
CA LEU A 19 -19.21 12.70 -9.29
C LEU A 19 -20.55 12.78 -10.05
N THR A 20 -20.67 13.77 -10.92
CA THR A 20 -21.89 14.18 -11.64
C THR A 20 -22.02 13.53 -13.00
N HIS A 21 -20.90 13.20 -13.67
CA HIS A 21 -20.96 12.50 -14.94
C HIS A 21 -21.56 11.10 -14.74
N ASN A 22 -22.58 10.83 -15.55
CA ASN A 22 -23.14 9.51 -15.69
C ASN A 22 -22.03 8.53 -16.08
N CYS A 23 -21.77 7.57 -15.22
CA CYS A 23 -20.72 6.61 -15.49
C CYS A 23 -21.05 5.82 -16.76
N THR A 24 -20.13 5.84 -17.74
CA THR A 24 -20.24 5.13 -19.03
C THR A 24 -20.25 3.61 -18.87
N CYS A 25 -19.87 3.11 -17.70
CA CYS A 25 -20.01 1.73 -17.27
C CYS A 25 -21.47 1.22 -17.25
N ASN A 26 -22.46 2.12 -17.22
CA ASN A 26 -23.86 1.76 -17.15
C ASN A 26 -24.57 2.27 -18.41
N ARG A 27 -25.12 1.35 -19.22
CA ARG A 27 -25.94 1.68 -20.40
C ARG A 27 -27.15 2.57 -20.08
N ARG A 28 -27.49 2.74 -18.79
CA ARG A 28 -28.64 3.50 -18.30
C ARG A 28 -28.32 4.90 -17.77
N HIS A 29 -27.10 5.41 -17.93
CA HIS A 29 -26.73 6.80 -17.57
C HIS A 29 -27.25 7.24 -16.19
N LYS A 30 -26.95 6.47 -15.14
CA LYS A 30 -27.32 6.82 -13.76
C LYS A 30 -26.17 7.54 -13.05
N PRO A 31 -26.46 8.48 -12.12
CA PRO A 31 -25.44 9.21 -11.35
C PRO A 31 -24.69 8.33 -10.34
N ALA A 32 -25.32 7.25 -9.86
CA ALA A 32 -24.66 6.21 -9.05
C ALA A 32 -24.02 5.16 -9.97
N CYS A 33 -22.75 4.82 -9.72
CA CYS A 33 -22.03 3.76 -10.46
C CYS A 33 -22.47 2.40 -9.92
N ASP A 34 -23.09 1.55 -10.75
CA ASP A 34 -23.39 0.15 -10.40
C ASP A 34 -22.23 -0.78 -10.78
N CYS A 35 -21.02 -0.30 -10.51
CA CYS A 35 -19.77 -0.89 -10.95
C CYS A 35 -19.39 -2.02 -9.99
N LYS A 36 -20.05 -3.17 -10.18
CA LYS A 36 -19.82 -4.37 -9.36
C LYS A 36 -18.38 -4.90 -9.46
N THR A 37 -17.66 -4.48 -10.50
CA THR A 37 -16.26 -4.82 -10.77
C THR A 37 -15.45 -3.57 -11.10
N LEU A 38 -14.14 -3.61 -10.89
CA LEU A 38 -13.21 -2.54 -11.27
C LEU A 38 -13.29 -2.28 -12.78
N ASN A 39 -13.73 -1.07 -13.16
CA ASN A 39 -13.68 -0.59 -14.54
C ASN A 39 -12.65 0.54 -14.64
N TYR A 40 -11.48 0.25 -15.21
CA TYR A 40 -10.38 1.20 -15.36
C TYR A 40 -10.70 2.42 -16.25
N MET A 41 -11.74 2.34 -17.07
CA MET A 41 -12.19 3.42 -17.94
C MET A 41 -13.28 4.30 -17.29
N CYS A 42 -13.69 3.98 -16.07
CA CYS A 42 -14.68 4.77 -15.35
C CYS A 42 -14.07 6.10 -14.88
N SER A 43 -14.80 7.21 -15.04
CA SER A 43 -14.41 8.52 -14.51
C SER A 43 -14.26 8.51 -12.99
N LYS A 44 -14.95 7.62 -12.27
CA LYS A 44 -14.85 7.48 -10.81
C LYS A 44 -13.67 6.62 -10.34
N MET A 45 -12.72 6.33 -11.23
CA MET A 45 -11.46 5.65 -10.88
C MET A 45 -10.47 6.61 -10.23
N ILE A 46 -9.85 6.13 -9.16
CA ILE A 46 -8.77 6.79 -8.44
C ILE A 46 -7.61 5.80 -8.33
N VAL A 47 -6.37 6.32 -8.34
CA VAL A 47 -5.16 5.51 -8.13
C VAL A 47 -4.48 5.99 -6.86
N VAL A 48 -4.30 5.09 -5.91
CA VAL A 48 -3.53 5.33 -4.69
C VAL A 48 -2.12 4.80 -4.90
N GLU A 49 -1.12 5.65 -4.70
CA GLU A 49 0.29 5.28 -4.78
C GLU A 49 0.77 4.78 -3.42
N ILE A 50 1.09 3.49 -3.33
CA ILE A 50 1.53 2.83 -2.11
C ILE A 50 3.01 2.50 -2.23
N PRO A 51 3.89 2.99 -1.35
CA PRO A 51 5.31 2.64 -1.40
C PRO A 51 5.52 1.13 -1.38
N TYR A 52 6.36 0.60 -2.27
CA TYR A 52 6.74 -0.82 -2.22
C TYR A 52 7.50 -1.12 -0.93
N LYS A 53 8.47 -0.28 -0.61
CA LYS A 53 9.31 -0.38 0.59
C LYS A 53 8.56 0.07 1.84
N ASN A 54 8.66 -0.75 2.88
CA ASN A 54 8.30 -0.37 4.23
C ASN A 54 9.57 0.15 4.92
N SER A 55 9.78 1.46 4.92
CA SER A 55 11.01 2.07 5.43
C SER A 55 11.22 1.76 6.91
N GLU A 56 10.17 1.85 7.75
CA GLU A 56 10.26 1.55 9.18
C GLU A 56 10.80 0.14 9.45
N LEU A 57 10.32 -0.84 8.67
CA LEU A 57 10.73 -2.22 8.79
C LEU A 57 12.18 -2.43 8.36
N ILE A 58 12.60 -1.81 7.26
CA ILE A 58 13.98 -1.88 6.78
C ILE A 58 14.94 -1.14 7.73
N ASP A 59 14.51 -0.03 8.33
CA ASP A 59 15.31 0.72 9.29
C ASP A 59 15.44 -0.03 10.63
N ALA A 60 14.41 -0.77 11.03
CA ALA A 60 14.51 -1.71 12.15
C ALA A 60 15.53 -2.83 11.85
N VAL A 61 15.54 -3.38 10.63
CA VAL A 61 16.55 -4.36 10.19
C VAL A 61 17.95 -3.76 10.28
N ARG A 62 18.16 -2.57 9.73
CA ARG A 62 19.45 -1.85 9.80
C ARG A 62 19.91 -1.65 11.23
N SER A 63 19.00 -1.24 12.11
CA SER A 63 19.30 -0.99 13.53
C SER A 63 19.75 -2.28 14.23
N MET A 64 19.09 -3.40 13.98
CA MET A 64 19.50 -4.69 14.56
C MET A 64 20.88 -5.13 14.05
N ILE A 65 21.18 -4.95 12.77
CA ILE A 65 22.51 -5.26 12.22
C ILE A 65 23.57 -4.35 12.86
N LYS A 66 23.28 -3.05 13.00
CA LYS A 66 24.19 -2.08 13.62
C LYS A 66 24.61 -2.49 15.04
N ILE A 67 23.69 -3.04 15.82
CA ILE A 67 23.93 -3.47 17.21
C ILE A 67 24.67 -4.81 17.27
N SER A 68 24.51 -5.66 16.25
CA SER A 68 25.00 -7.05 16.26
C SER A 68 26.30 -7.29 15.48
N THR A 69 26.82 -6.28 14.79
CA THR A 69 27.97 -6.43 13.88
C THR A 69 28.97 -5.29 14.05
N GLU A 70 30.22 -5.55 13.67
CA GLU A 70 31.25 -4.52 13.60
C GLU A 70 30.97 -3.52 12.46
N GLU A 71 31.59 -2.33 12.52
CA GLU A 71 31.32 -1.22 11.61
C GLU A 71 31.47 -1.61 10.12
N ARG A 72 32.47 -2.44 9.80
CA ARG A 72 32.72 -2.90 8.43
C ARG A 72 31.57 -3.76 7.91
N GLU A 73 31.12 -4.72 8.70
CA GLU A 73 29.99 -5.59 8.34
C GLU A 73 28.68 -4.79 8.30
N PHE A 74 28.47 -3.85 9.22
CA PHE A 74 27.32 -2.94 9.16
C PHE A 74 27.29 -2.13 7.86
N LYS A 75 28.41 -1.52 7.45
CA LYS A 75 28.51 -0.77 6.18
C LYS A 75 28.16 -1.64 4.96
N PHE A 76 28.62 -2.88 4.95
CA PHE A 76 28.30 -3.84 3.90
C PHE A 76 26.80 -4.14 3.83
N TRP A 77 26.18 -4.49 4.97
CA TRP A 77 24.75 -4.79 5.02
C TRP A 77 23.86 -3.58 4.77
N ASN A 78 24.22 -2.41 5.28
CA ASN A 78 23.46 -1.19 5.10
C ASN A 78 23.25 -0.87 3.61
N LYS A 79 24.28 -1.10 2.79
CA LYS A 79 24.19 -0.97 1.33
C LYS A 79 23.34 -2.08 0.71
N LEU A 80 23.51 -3.34 1.15
CA LEU A 80 22.82 -4.47 0.54
C LEU A 80 21.32 -4.53 0.84
N LEU A 81 20.86 -4.00 1.96
CA LEU A 81 19.43 -4.01 2.34
C LEU A 81 18.52 -3.25 1.37
N ASP A 82 19.06 -2.35 0.56
CA ASP A 82 18.30 -1.67 -0.50
C ASP A 82 18.12 -2.52 -1.77
N TYR A 83 18.71 -3.72 -1.82
CA TYR A 83 18.65 -4.61 -2.97
C TYR A 83 17.94 -5.93 -2.63
N PRO A 84 17.12 -6.50 -3.55
CA PRO A 84 16.44 -7.78 -3.30
C PRO A 84 17.41 -8.92 -3.00
N ARG A 85 18.58 -8.91 -3.67
CA ARG A 85 19.65 -9.88 -3.43
C ARG A 85 20.20 -9.79 -2.01
N GLY A 86 20.31 -8.60 -1.44
CA GLY A 86 20.77 -8.43 -0.06
C GLY A 86 19.81 -9.05 0.96
N LEU A 87 18.51 -8.80 0.80
CA LEU A 87 17.49 -9.47 1.64
C LEU A 87 17.53 -10.99 1.47
N HIS A 88 17.72 -11.49 0.25
CA HIS A 88 17.84 -12.93 -0.01
C HIS A 88 19.04 -13.55 0.72
N ILE A 89 20.22 -12.94 0.65
CA ILE A 89 21.43 -13.42 1.34
C ILE A 89 21.21 -13.41 2.86
N LEU A 90 20.70 -12.29 3.40
CA LEU A 90 20.43 -12.17 4.84
C LEU A 90 19.42 -13.23 5.31
N ARG A 91 18.34 -13.42 4.55
CA ARG A 91 17.32 -14.44 4.83
C ARG A 91 17.92 -15.84 4.88
N ASN A 92 18.76 -16.21 3.90
CA ASN A 92 19.39 -17.52 3.87
C ASN A 92 20.38 -17.72 5.02
N ARG A 93 21.16 -16.68 5.36
CA ARG A 93 22.08 -16.72 6.50
C ARG A 93 21.34 -16.95 7.81
N LEU A 94 20.21 -16.28 8.02
CA LEU A 94 19.36 -16.48 9.20
C LEU A 94 18.68 -17.85 9.21
N LYS A 95 18.18 -18.33 8.06
CA LYS A 95 17.59 -19.68 7.95
C LYS A 95 18.57 -20.81 8.28
N ASN A 96 19.84 -20.64 7.91
CA ASN A 96 20.88 -21.64 8.16
C ASN A 96 21.51 -21.51 9.56
N SER A 97 21.09 -20.52 10.36
CA SER A 97 21.51 -20.39 11.75
C SER A 97 20.72 -21.35 12.65
N TYR A 98 21.32 -21.81 13.76
CA TYR A 98 20.71 -22.70 14.76
C TYR A 98 19.40 -22.18 15.40
N ILE A 99 18.98 -20.94 15.10
CA ILE A 99 17.75 -20.30 15.59
C ILE A 99 16.59 -20.48 14.59
N SER A 100 16.71 -21.36 13.58
CA SER A 100 15.56 -21.76 12.74
C SER A 100 14.58 -22.53 13.62
N PHE A 101 13.35 -22.05 13.88
CA PHE A 101 12.23 -22.41 13.01
C PHE A 101 11.04 -21.42 13.02
N ASP A 102 11.00 -20.43 13.91
CA ASP A 102 9.81 -19.58 14.08
C ASP A 102 10.17 -18.11 14.37
N LEU A 103 11.01 -17.51 13.53
CA LEU A 103 11.16 -16.06 13.54
C LEU A 103 10.21 -15.46 12.49
N PRO A 104 9.05 -14.90 12.91
CA PRO A 104 8.22 -14.00 12.09
C PRO A 104 9.04 -13.04 11.21
N TYR A 105 10.19 -12.65 11.73
CA TYR A 105 11.15 -11.77 11.09
C TYR A 105 11.81 -12.32 9.81
N VAL A 106 12.03 -13.63 9.66
CA VAL A 106 12.59 -14.20 8.41
C VAL A 106 11.59 -14.05 7.25
N ALA A 107 10.29 -14.04 7.56
CA ALA A 107 9.25 -13.86 6.57
C ALA A 107 9.20 -12.42 6.04
N VAL A 108 9.57 -11.44 6.87
CA VAL A 108 9.71 -10.01 6.50
C VAL A 108 10.80 -9.79 5.44
N LEU A 109 11.84 -10.63 5.43
CA LEU A 109 12.92 -10.56 4.45
C LEU A 109 12.57 -11.20 3.09
N THR A 110 11.31 -11.57 2.87
CA THR A 110 10.87 -12.11 1.59
C THR A 110 10.75 -10.96 0.58
N PRO A 111 11.48 -10.99 -0.55
CA PRO A 111 11.48 -9.87 -1.51
C PRO A 111 10.11 -9.64 -2.16
N THR A 112 9.29 -10.69 -2.25
CA THR A 112 7.95 -10.66 -2.79
C THR A 112 6.91 -10.93 -1.70
N VAL A 113 5.97 -10.01 -1.52
CA VAL A 113 4.94 -10.12 -0.47
C VAL A 113 3.55 -9.95 -1.07
N LYS A 114 2.67 -10.91 -0.78
CA LYS A 114 1.24 -10.85 -1.13
C LYS A 114 0.46 -10.25 0.03
N TYR A 115 -0.28 -9.18 -0.22
CA TYR A 115 -1.14 -8.52 0.75
C TYR A 115 -2.61 -8.79 0.48
N ARG A 116 -3.38 -8.92 1.56
CA ARG A 116 -4.82 -8.72 1.56
C ARG A 116 -5.09 -7.22 1.75
N VAL A 117 -5.99 -6.68 0.94
CA VAL A 117 -6.35 -5.27 0.94
C VAL A 117 -7.69 -5.12 1.64
N HIS A 118 -7.76 -4.19 2.59
CA HIS A 118 -9.00 -3.78 3.23
C HIS A 118 -9.08 -2.26 3.25
N ILE A 119 -10.20 -1.71 2.81
CA ILE A 119 -10.48 -0.28 2.91
C ILE A 119 -11.71 -0.14 3.81
N ALA A 120 -11.53 0.51 4.95
CA ALA A 120 -12.60 0.83 5.87
C ALA A 120 -13.21 2.19 5.50
N LYS A 121 -14.54 2.21 5.46
CA LYS A 121 -15.40 3.31 5.00
C LYS A 121 -15.31 3.61 3.50
N GLY A 122 -16.46 3.95 2.93
CA GLY A 122 -16.62 4.23 1.50
C GLY A 122 -17.24 3.05 0.76
N ASP A 123 -18.25 3.33 -0.06
CA ASP A 123 -18.73 2.37 -1.05
C ASP A 123 -17.74 2.36 -2.22
N VAL A 124 -16.78 1.43 -2.16
CA VAL A 124 -15.67 1.32 -3.10
C VAL A 124 -15.45 -0.11 -3.58
N SER A 125 -15.07 -0.22 -4.85
CA SER A 125 -14.61 -1.45 -5.47
C SER A 125 -13.08 -1.41 -5.64
N PHE A 126 -12.38 -2.44 -5.18
CA PHE A 126 -10.91 -2.50 -5.17
C PHE A 126 -10.39 -3.95 -5.21
N PRO A 127 -9.14 -4.19 -5.65
CA PRO A 127 -8.56 -5.53 -5.63
C PRO A 127 -8.42 -6.01 -4.20
N LYS A 128 -8.96 -7.20 -3.87
CA LYS A 128 -8.88 -7.76 -2.50
C LYS A 128 -7.48 -8.27 -2.14
N THR A 129 -6.63 -8.48 -3.13
CA THR A 129 -5.24 -8.87 -2.94
C THR A 129 -4.32 -8.17 -3.92
N VAL A 130 -3.11 -7.83 -3.47
CA VAL A 130 -2.04 -7.27 -4.31
C VAL A 130 -0.72 -7.99 -4.04
N VAL A 131 0.18 -7.99 -5.01
CA VAL A 131 1.51 -8.60 -4.87
C VAL A 131 2.57 -7.55 -5.12
N PHE A 132 3.43 -7.36 -4.12
CA PHE A 132 4.58 -6.48 -4.23
C PHE A 132 5.78 -7.36 -4.58
N ASN A 133 6.21 -7.29 -5.84
CA ASN A 133 7.27 -8.18 -6.36
C ASN A 133 8.66 -7.82 -5.84
N ASN A 134 8.86 -6.58 -5.43
CA ASN A 134 10.12 -6.09 -4.88
C ASN A 134 9.87 -5.08 -3.75
N ILE A 135 9.97 -5.54 -2.50
CA ILE A 135 9.82 -4.68 -1.32
C ILE A 135 11.02 -3.78 -1.01
N THR A 136 12.12 -3.84 -1.77
CA THR A 136 13.25 -2.89 -1.61
C THR A 136 13.18 -1.71 -2.57
N SER A 137 12.26 -1.76 -3.55
CA SER A 137 12.09 -0.68 -4.52
C SER A 137 11.66 0.62 -3.84
N SER A 138 12.30 1.72 -4.24
CA SER A 138 11.87 3.08 -3.89
C SER A 138 10.59 3.54 -4.63
N GLY A 139 10.10 2.74 -5.56
CA GLY A 139 8.88 3.04 -6.32
C GLY A 139 7.60 2.81 -5.53
N VAL A 140 6.49 3.00 -6.24
CA VAL A 140 5.13 2.84 -5.71
C VAL A 140 4.35 1.79 -6.49
N PHE A 141 3.53 1.03 -5.77
CA PHE A 141 2.45 0.24 -6.32
C PHE A 141 1.23 1.13 -6.54
N LYS A 142 0.64 1.06 -7.73
CA LYS A 142 -0.57 1.80 -8.10
C LYS A 142 -1.79 0.95 -7.76
N LEU A 143 -2.45 1.24 -6.63
CA LEU A 143 -3.68 0.57 -6.22
C LEU A 143 -4.89 1.26 -6.89
N PRO A 144 -5.58 0.60 -7.83
CA PRO A 144 -6.82 1.13 -8.38
C PRO A 144 -7.96 1.02 -7.36
N ILE A 145 -8.65 2.13 -7.13
CA ILE A 145 -9.87 2.20 -6.32
C ILE A 145 -10.95 2.79 -7.20
N HIS A 146 -12.06 2.08 -7.31
CA HIS A 146 -13.24 2.55 -7.98
C HIS A 146 -14.24 3.08 -6.96
N TRP A 147 -14.68 4.32 -7.12
CA TRP A 147 -15.62 4.98 -6.21
C TRP A 147 -17.07 4.75 -6.65
N ASN A 148 -17.87 4.06 -5.84
CA ASN A 148 -19.26 3.72 -6.19
C ASN A 148 -20.27 4.77 -5.68
N SER A 149 -19.89 5.57 -4.68
CA SER A 149 -20.77 6.56 -4.07
C SER A 149 -20.97 7.82 -4.95
N SER A 150 -22.11 8.49 -4.74
CA SER A 150 -22.38 9.84 -5.25
C SER A 150 -21.69 10.94 -4.41
N THR A 151 -21.26 10.62 -3.20
CA THR A 151 -20.57 11.55 -2.29
C THR A 151 -19.07 11.31 -2.30
N PHE A 152 -18.28 12.39 -2.34
CA PHE A 152 -16.83 12.32 -2.28
C PHE A 152 -16.35 12.30 -0.81
N PRO A 153 -15.48 11.35 -0.42
CA PRO A 153 -14.99 11.26 0.94
C PRO A 153 -13.88 12.31 1.15
N LYS A 154 -13.75 12.83 2.37
CA LYS A 154 -12.53 13.57 2.74
C LYS A 154 -11.38 12.62 3.06
N GLU A 155 -11.69 11.47 3.65
CA GLU A 155 -10.72 10.48 4.08
C GLU A 155 -11.26 9.04 3.99
N ALA A 156 -10.34 8.08 3.87
CA ALA A 156 -10.62 6.64 4.02
C ALA A 156 -9.42 5.93 4.66
N PHE A 157 -9.62 4.73 5.21
CA PHE A 157 -8.55 4.00 5.90
C PHE A 157 -8.22 2.71 5.16
N LEU A 158 -7.00 2.62 4.64
CA LEU A 158 -6.49 1.46 3.93
C LEU A 158 -5.59 0.63 4.85
N THR A 159 -5.84 -0.67 4.90
CA THR A 159 -5.00 -1.64 5.58
C THR A 159 -4.53 -2.70 4.59
N LEU A 160 -3.22 -2.93 4.56
CA LEU A 160 -2.60 -4.04 3.86
C LEU A 160 -2.08 -5.06 4.88
N THR A 161 -2.57 -6.29 4.83
CA THR A 161 -2.12 -7.38 5.69
C THR A 161 -1.38 -8.41 4.87
N ALA A 162 -0.09 -8.62 5.15
CA ALA A 162 0.69 -9.63 4.46
C ALA A 162 0.09 -11.02 4.71
N SER A 163 0.14 -11.90 3.70
CA SER A 163 -0.47 -13.24 3.77
C SER A 163 0.17 -14.13 4.82
N ASN A 164 1.41 -13.82 5.23
CA ASN A 164 2.14 -14.48 6.32
C ASN A 164 1.85 -13.84 7.70
N LEU A 165 0.97 -12.84 7.77
CA LEU A 165 0.59 -12.08 8.97
C LEU A 165 1.72 -11.31 9.67
N ASN A 166 2.93 -11.31 9.12
CA ASN A 166 4.12 -10.72 9.74
C ASN A 166 4.33 -9.24 9.40
N GLU A 167 3.48 -8.68 8.54
CA GLU A 167 3.49 -7.26 8.20
C GLU A 167 2.07 -6.74 8.03
N ILE A 168 1.79 -5.61 8.67
CA ILE A 168 0.53 -4.87 8.52
C ILE A 168 0.90 -3.42 8.24
N ARG A 169 0.47 -2.91 7.08
CA ARG A 169 0.60 -1.48 6.72
C ARG A 169 -0.75 -0.81 6.85
N ARG A 170 -0.76 0.37 7.48
CA ARG A 170 -1.98 1.15 7.73
C ARG A 170 -1.80 2.55 7.20
N TYR A 171 -2.72 2.95 6.33
CA TYR A 171 -2.68 4.23 5.66
C TYR A 171 -3.99 5.00 5.87
N ARG A 172 -3.88 6.29 6.13
CA ARG A 172 -4.99 7.23 6.05
C ARG A 172 -4.92 7.89 4.69
N LEU A 173 -5.89 7.57 3.84
CA LEU A 173 -6.03 8.15 2.51
C LEU A 173 -6.69 9.52 2.67
N ILE A 174 -6.00 10.57 2.26
CA ILE A 174 -6.49 11.95 2.30
C ILE A 174 -6.80 12.36 0.87
N PHE A 175 -8.06 12.66 0.59
CA PHE A 175 -8.50 12.99 -0.75
C PHE A 175 -8.63 14.50 -0.89
N GLU A 176 -7.96 15.06 -1.89
CA GLU A 176 -8.18 16.45 -2.29
C GLU A 176 -9.45 16.52 -3.15
N PRO A 177 -10.46 17.32 -2.78
CA PRO A 177 -11.65 17.44 -3.60
C PRO A 177 -11.31 18.05 -4.97
N PRO A 178 -11.88 17.54 -6.06
CA PRO A 178 -11.74 18.19 -7.36
C PRO A 178 -12.35 19.60 -7.32
N GLN A 179 -11.81 20.53 -8.11
CA GLN A 179 -12.25 21.94 -8.14
C GLN A 179 -13.77 22.07 -8.37
N GLU A 180 -14.34 21.25 -9.25
CA GLU A 180 -15.79 21.19 -9.50
C GLU A 180 -16.63 20.94 -8.23
N TYR A 181 -16.10 20.18 -7.26
CA TYR A 181 -16.79 19.91 -5.99
C TYR A 181 -16.71 21.08 -5.01
N ILE A 182 -15.69 21.92 -5.14
CA ILE A 182 -15.57 23.17 -4.39
C ILE A 182 -16.60 24.17 -4.91
N ASP A 183 -16.69 24.30 -6.24
CA ASP A 183 -17.58 25.26 -6.90
C ASP A 183 -19.06 24.93 -6.72
N LEU A 184 -19.43 23.64 -6.54
CA LEU A 184 -20.81 23.21 -6.27
C LEU A 184 -21.29 23.46 -4.82
N LYS A 185 -20.40 23.86 -3.91
CA LYS A 185 -20.74 24.12 -2.49
C LYS A 185 -20.88 25.59 -2.15
N TYR A 186 -20.64 26.48 -3.10
CA TYR A 186 -20.79 27.93 -3.00
C TYR A 186 -21.75 28.43 -4.10
#